data_AF-A0A6V3LZM2-F1
#
_entry.id   AF-A0A6V3LZM2-F1
#
_cell.length_a   1.000
_cell.length_b   1.000
_cell.length_c   1.000
_cell.angle_alpha   90.00
_cell.angle_beta   90.00
_cell.angle_gamma   90.00
#
_symmetry.space_group_name_H-M   'P 1'
#
loop_
_entity.id
_entity.type
_entity.pdbx_description
1 polymer ?
#
loop_
_entity_poly.entity_id
_entity_poly.type
_entity_poly.pdbx_seq_one_letter_code
_entity_poly.pdbx_strand_id
1 'polypeptide(L)'
;MKLALSASIVANVALCVGLVCLVTYSTGNVGAPAMRAMNTQMTRAVTPAPTFRSAIAQAYCEEVVDPANNMRFETMSYMPDFGERDMEAQVTYMIQNGLIPCVEFDNNGQTFRENSRGPTYYDGRYWTMWKLPMFGATDARDVMAEVRECKRYNPNAFVRILGFDNIKQVQCMGFLVARPSNSGF
;
A
#
# COMPACT_ATOMS: atom_id res chain seq x y z
N MET A 1 -17.74 -35.35 -35.76
CA MET A 1 -16.52 -34.94 -36.51
C MET A 1 -16.94 -34.03 -37.65
N LYS A 2 -16.24 -32.88 -37.79
CA LYS A 2 -16.32 -31.85 -38.86
C LYS A 2 -17.55 -30.92 -38.79
N LEU A 3 -17.46 -29.59 -38.84
CA LEU A 3 -16.34 -28.64 -39.00
C LEU A 3 -16.86 -27.23 -38.62
N ALA A 4 -15.98 -26.40 -38.04
CA ALA A 4 -16.22 -24.99 -37.69
C ALA A 4 -15.88 -24.03 -38.85
N LEU A 5 -16.16 -22.73 -38.65
CA LEU A 5 -15.79 -21.51 -39.40
C LEU A 5 -16.79 -20.96 -40.45
N SER A 6 -17.44 -19.84 -40.11
CA SER A 6 -17.27 -18.60 -40.89
C SER A 6 -17.59 -17.38 -40.02
N ALA A 7 -16.55 -16.63 -39.68
CA ALA A 7 -16.66 -15.30 -39.10
C ALA A 7 -16.92 -14.24 -40.18
N SER A 8 -17.50 -13.12 -39.75
CA SER A 8 -17.43 -11.80 -40.38
C SER A 8 -18.38 -11.52 -41.56
N ILE A 9 -18.86 -10.27 -41.60
CA ILE A 9 -19.80 -9.65 -42.55
C ILE A 9 -21.27 -9.75 -42.10
N VAL A 10 -21.72 -8.82 -41.24
CA VAL A 10 -22.88 -7.90 -41.42
C VAL A 10 -22.96 -7.05 -40.13
N ALA A 11 -22.00 -6.14 -39.96
CA ALA A 11 -22.07 -5.04 -39.00
C ALA A 11 -21.99 -3.76 -39.82
N ASN A 12 -23.13 -3.30 -40.37
CA ASN A 12 -23.29 -1.97 -41.01
C ASN A 12 -24.72 -1.77 -41.56
N VAL A 13 -25.76 -1.92 -40.73
CA VAL A 13 -27.13 -1.51 -41.08
C VAL A 13 -27.83 -1.00 -39.83
N ALA A 14 -27.74 0.30 -39.54
CA ALA A 14 -28.71 1.10 -38.78
C ALA A 14 -28.13 2.49 -38.43
N LEU A 15 -27.74 3.23 -39.46
CA LEU A 15 -27.52 4.67 -39.39
C LEU A 15 -28.32 5.26 -40.55
N CYS A 16 -29.08 6.33 -40.29
CA CYS A 16 -29.83 7.19 -41.24
C CYS A 16 -31.31 6.85 -41.52
N VAL A 17 -32.24 7.32 -40.67
CA VAL A 17 -33.55 7.96 -41.02
C VAL A 17 -33.96 8.79 -39.78
N GLY A 18 -33.92 10.13 -39.75
CA GLY A 18 -34.82 11.11 -40.40
C GLY A 18 -35.46 11.95 -39.27
N LEU A 19 -35.01 13.16 -38.94
CA LEU A 19 -35.21 14.43 -39.66
C LEU A 19 -36.69 14.74 -40.01
N VAL A 20 -37.59 14.91 -39.03
CA VAL A 20 -38.79 15.77 -39.19
C VAL A 20 -39.28 16.24 -37.80
N CYS A 21 -39.12 17.53 -37.49
CA CYS A 21 -40.12 18.33 -36.77
C CYS A 21 -39.65 19.79 -36.72
N LEU A 22 -39.93 20.52 -37.79
CA LEU A 22 -39.92 21.98 -37.80
C LEU A 22 -41.33 22.44 -38.20
N VAL A 23 -41.80 23.47 -37.48
CA VAL A 23 -42.91 24.40 -37.79
C VAL A 23 -44.33 24.03 -37.32
N THR A 24 -44.83 24.77 -36.32
CA THR A 24 -46.06 25.60 -36.43
C THR A 24 -46.20 26.56 -35.22
N TYR A 25 -46.23 27.88 -35.51
CA TYR A 25 -46.89 29.07 -34.87
C TYR A 25 -47.05 29.14 -33.32
N SER A 26 -46.75 30.22 -32.59
CA SER A 26 -47.22 31.62 -32.73
C SER A 26 -46.58 32.59 -31.71
N THR A 27 -46.29 33.83 -32.16
CA THR A 27 -46.34 35.16 -31.50
C THR A 27 -45.76 35.46 -30.10
N GLY A 28 -44.81 36.42 -30.07
CA GLY A 28 -44.87 37.57 -29.15
C GLY A 28 -43.91 37.59 -27.95
N ASN A 29 -42.73 38.18 -28.12
CA ASN A 29 -42.19 39.34 -27.37
C ASN A 29 -40.67 39.44 -27.50
N VAL A 30 -40.21 40.63 -27.85
CA VAL A 30 -38.81 41.04 -27.95
C VAL A 30 -38.15 41.04 -26.56
N GLY A 31 -37.14 40.20 -26.39
CA GLY A 31 -36.19 40.23 -25.28
C GLY A 31 -34.81 39.87 -25.83
N ALA A 32 -33.82 40.73 -25.60
CA ALA A 32 -32.46 40.56 -26.10
C ALA A 32 -31.84 39.23 -25.61
N PRO A 33 -31.06 38.49 -26.43
CA PRO A 33 -30.34 37.32 -25.95
C PRO A 33 -29.19 37.77 -25.04
N ALA A 34 -29.27 37.44 -23.76
CA ALA A 34 -28.13 37.52 -22.85
C ALA A 34 -27.08 36.49 -23.30
N MET A 35 -25.92 36.99 -23.75
CA MET A 35 -24.78 36.17 -24.14
C MET A 35 -24.23 35.50 -22.87
N ARG A 36 -24.52 34.21 -22.68
CA ARG A 36 -23.93 33.40 -21.60
C ARG A 36 -22.45 33.20 -21.93
N ALA A 37 -21.57 33.86 -21.19
CA ALA A 37 -20.12 33.70 -21.34
C ALA A 37 -19.73 32.23 -21.10
N MET A 38 -19.35 31.53 -22.18
CA MET A 38 -18.63 30.26 -22.08
C MET A 38 -17.24 30.58 -21.55
N ASN A 39 -16.98 30.23 -20.29
CA ASN A 39 -15.66 30.34 -19.70
C ASN A 39 -14.83 29.15 -20.21
N THR A 40 -14.17 29.32 -21.37
CA THR A 40 -13.27 28.31 -21.93
C THR A 40 -11.97 28.33 -21.13
N GLN A 41 -11.94 27.61 -20.00
CA GLN A 41 -10.67 27.34 -19.32
C GLN A 41 -9.88 26.33 -20.15
N MET A 42 -8.88 26.81 -20.91
CA MET A 42 -7.83 25.95 -21.43
C MET A 42 -6.92 25.52 -20.27
N THR A 43 -7.12 24.31 -19.75
CA THR A 43 -6.12 23.64 -18.93
C THR A 43 -4.98 23.19 -19.85
N ARG A 44 -3.93 23.99 -19.93
CA ARG A 44 -2.69 23.61 -20.61
C ARG A 44 -2.06 22.47 -19.81
N ALA A 45 -2.13 21.24 -20.33
CA ALA A 45 -1.39 20.12 -19.78
C ALA A 45 0.11 20.47 -19.81
N VAL A 46 0.69 20.73 -18.64
CA VAL A 46 2.14 20.86 -18.49
C VAL A 46 2.68 19.44 -18.44
N THR A 47 3.15 18.93 -19.58
CA THR A 47 4.04 17.78 -19.56
C THR A 47 5.31 18.19 -18.80
N PRO A 48 5.72 17.47 -17.74
CA PRO A 48 6.97 17.79 -17.07
C PRO A 48 8.11 17.70 -18.08
N ALA A 49 8.97 18.71 -18.10
CA ALA A 49 10.12 18.73 -18.99
C ALA A 49 10.98 17.49 -18.73
N PRO A 50 11.48 16.79 -19.78
CA PRO A 50 12.44 15.74 -19.58
C PRO A 50 13.65 16.37 -18.88
N THR A 51 13.99 15.88 -17.69
CA THR A 51 15.19 16.32 -16.98
C THR A 51 16.37 16.06 -17.91
N PHE A 52 16.97 17.13 -18.45
CA PHE A 52 18.18 17.05 -19.24
C PHE A 52 19.30 16.56 -18.32
N ARG A 53 19.49 15.25 -18.25
CA ARG A 53 20.66 14.66 -17.59
C ARG A 53 21.85 14.96 -18.50
N SER A 54 22.84 15.67 -17.98
CA SER A 54 24.09 15.92 -18.69
C SER A 54 24.77 14.58 -19.05
N ALA A 55 25.62 14.55 -20.08
CA ALA A 55 26.40 13.36 -20.43
C ALA A 55 27.26 12.84 -19.24
N ILE A 56 27.63 13.75 -18.32
CA ILE A 56 28.32 13.40 -17.07
C ILE A 56 27.36 12.65 -16.13
N ALA A 57 26.10 13.08 -16.01
CA ALA A 57 25.07 12.39 -15.22
C ALA A 57 24.59 11.07 -15.83
N GLN A 58 24.87 10.80 -17.12
CA GLN A 58 24.63 9.50 -17.75
C GLN A 58 25.77 8.50 -17.51
N ALA A 59 26.98 8.96 -17.18
CA ALA A 59 28.13 8.10 -16.92
C ALA A 59 28.09 7.45 -15.52
N TYR A 60 27.33 8.04 -14.59
CA TYR A 60 27.02 7.46 -13.29
C TYR A 60 25.61 6.88 -13.34
N CYS A 61 25.47 5.61 -13.72
CA CYS A 61 24.30 4.81 -13.32
C CYS A 61 24.41 4.54 -11.81
N GLU A 62 24.37 5.61 -11.02
CA GLU A 62 24.26 5.52 -9.57
C GLU A 62 22.78 5.62 -9.25
N GLU A 63 22.20 4.49 -8.85
CA GLU A 63 20.86 4.49 -8.28
C GLU A 63 20.94 5.19 -6.93
N VAL A 64 20.43 6.43 -6.88
CA VAL A 64 20.40 7.21 -5.65
C VAL A 64 19.27 6.69 -4.78
N VAL A 65 19.60 6.24 -3.57
CA VAL A 65 18.63 5.79 -2.57
C VAL A 65 17.74 6.97 -2.16
N ASP A 66 16.41 6.76 -2.11
CA ASP A 66 15.47 7.76 -1.61
C ASP A 66 15.71 8.01 -0.10
N PRO A 67 16.07 9.24 0.31
CA PRO A 67 16.33 9.56 1.70
C PRO A 67 15.04 9.76 2.54
N ALA A 68 13.89 9.95 1.91
CA ALA A 68 12.62 10.29 2.58
C ALA A 68 11.66 9.09 2.63
N ASN A 69 11.52 8.33 1.54
CA ASN A 69 10.54 7.25 1.43
C ASN A 69 11.16 5.86 1.59
N ASN A 70 12.01 5.70 2.61
CA ASN A 70 12.78 4.47 2.79
C ASN A 70 12.94 4.06 4.26
N MET A 71 11.86 4.25 5.03
CA MET A 71 11.85 3.89 6.45
C MET A 71 11.97 2.37 6.64
N ARG A 72 12.75 1.98 7.65
CA ARG A 72 13.10 0.58 7.94
C ARG A 72 12.65 0.18 9.34
N PHE A 73 12.47 -1.13 9.53
CA PHE A 73 11.88 -1.73 10.71
C PHE A 73 12.74 -2.91 11.21
N GLU A 74 14.04 -2.69 11.27
CA GLU A 74 15.04 -3.68 11.69
C GLU A 74 15.11 -4.91 10.78
N THR A 75 15.28 -6.11 11.35
CA THR A 75 15.55 -7.35 10.63
C THR A 75 14.51 -7.63 9.53
N MET A 76 14.99 -8.05 8.36
CA MET A 76 14.23 -8.29 7.12
C MET A 76 13.62 -7.07 6.43
N SER A 77 13.67 -5.87 7.01
CA SER A 77 13.00 -4.70 6.43
C SER A 77 13.65 -4.16 5.15
N TYR A 78 14.83 -4.63 4.75
CA TYR A 78 15.49 -4.35 3.46
C TYR A 78 15.15 -5.36 2.35
N MET A 79 14.52 -6.49 2.70
CA MET A 79 14.11 -7.50 1.73
C MET A 79 12.85 -7.02 0.99
N PRO A 80 12.51 -7.65 -0.15
CA PRO A 80 11.18 -7.50 -0.74
C PRO A 80 10.09 -7.82 0.29
N ASP A 81 8.92 -7.19 0.16
CA ASP A 81 7.80 -7.43 1.07
C ASP A 81 7.41 -8.90 1.10
N PHE A 82 7.24 -9.43 2.31
CA PHE A 82 6.89 -10.82 2.52
C PHE A 82 5.42 -11.09 2.18
N GLY A 83 5.20 -12.16 1.40
CA GLY A 83 3.89 -12.76 1.25
C GLY A 83 3.49 -13.54 2.51
N GLU A 84 2.21 -13.92 2.63
CA GLU A 84 1.72 -14.70 3.79
C GLU A 84 2.51 -16.01 3.99
N ARG A 85 2.92 -16.66 2.89
CA ARG A 85 3.75 -17.88 2.94
C ARG A 85 5.15 -17.64 3.51
N ASP A 86 5.77 -16.51 3.16
CA ASP A 86 7.11 -16.18 3.64
C ASP A 86 7.06 -15.86 5.14
N MET A 87 6.03 -15.13 5.58
CA MET A 87 5.77 -14.87 7.00
C MET A 87 5.51 -16.16 7.78
N GLU A 88 4.67 -17.06 7.26
CA GLU A 88 4.39 -18.37 7.85
C GLU A 88 5.66 -19.23 7.97
N ALA A 89 6.57 -19.16 6.99
CA ALA A 89 7.86 -19.84 7.05
C ALA A 89 8.77 -19.28 8.16
N GLN A 90 8.81 -17.95 8.35
CA GLN A 90 9.58 -17.34 9.44
C GLN A 90 9.02 -17.71 10.81
N VAL A 91 7.69 -17.74 10.96
CA VAL A 91 7.03 -18.18 12.20
C VAL A 91 7.28 -19.68 12.45
N THR A 92 7.21 -20.50 11.41
CA THR A 92 7.54 -21.93 11.50
C THR A 92 8.96 -22.12 12.01
N TYR A 93 9.90 -21.33 11.50
CA TYR A 93 11.27 -21.32 12.00
C TYR A 93 11.34 -20.94 13.49
N MET A 94 10.61 -19.91 13.94
CA MET A 94 10.55 -19.55 15.38
C MET A 94 10.11 -20.74 16.24
N ILE A 95 9.00 -21.38 15.87
CA ILE A 95 8.42 -22.52 16.62
C ILE A 95 9.38 -23.70 16.64
N GLN A 96 10.00 -24.04 15.52
CA GLN A 96 10.96 -25.14 15.42
C GLN A 96 12.22 -24.93 16.27
N ASN A 97 12.60 -23.68 16.52
CA ASN A 97 13.71 -23.33 17.42
C ASN A 97 13.29 -23.20 18.88
N GLY A 98 12.04 -23.54 19.22
CA GLY A 98 11.50 -23.43 20.58
C GLY A 98 11.27 -21.99 21.04
N LEU A 99 11.25 -21.03 20.11
CA LEU A 99 10.92 -19.65 20.45
C LEU A 99 9.40 -19.51 20.63
N ILE A 100 9.00 -18.58 21.49
CA ILE A 100 7.61 -18.28 21.79
C ILE A 100 7.19 -17.05 20.96
N PRO A 101 6.32 -17.19 19.95
CA PRO A 101 5.87 -16.07 19.14
C PRO A 101 4.99 -15.09 19.94
N CYS A 102 5.07 -13.81 19.63
CA CYS A 102 4.22 -12.76 20.18
C CYS A 102 3.94 -11.71 19.12
N VAL A 103 2.73 -11.16 19.09
CA VAL A 103 2.35 -10.10 18.17
C VAL A 103 2.36 -8.77 18.91
N GLU A 104 2.90 -7.74 18.27
CA GLU A 104 2.83 -6.36 18.76
C GLU A 104 2.37 -5.42 17.64
N PHE A 105 1.76 -4.31 18.03
CA PHE A 105 1.30 -3.29 17.10
C PHE A 105 1.50 -1.88 17.66
N ASP A 106 1.68 -0.93 16.75
CA ASP A 106 1.84 0.49 17.09
C ASP A 106 1.39 1.39 15.94
N ASN A 107 0.91 2.59 16.26
CA ASN A 107 0.44 3.54 15.23
C ASN A 107 1.57 4.42 14.67
N ASN A 108 2.69 4.59 15.40
CA ASN A 108 3.79 5.46 15.00
C ASN A 108 4.88 4.70 14.25
N GLY A 109 5.23 3.49 14.71
CA GLY A 109 6.19 2.59 14.07
C GLY A 109 7.65 3.06 14.15
N GLN A 110 7.95 4.12 14.92
CA GLN A 110 9.26 4.77 14.98
C GLN A 110 9.71 5.02 16.42
N THR A 111 11.04 4.97 16.62
CA THR A 111 11.67 5.48 17.83
C THR A 111 11.86 6.98 17.77
N PHE A 112 11.66 7.67 18.88
CA PHE A 112 11.87 9.12 19.02
C PHE A 112 12.48 9.45 20.39
N ARG A 113 12.69 10.73 20.70
CA ARG A 113 13.32 11.17 21.95
C ARG A 113 12.61 12.39 22.53
N GLU A 114 11.59 12.14 23.32
CA GLU A 114 10.81 13.14 24.04
C GLU A 114 11.22 13.22 25.52
N ASN A 115 11.35 12.08 26.20
CA ASN A 115 11.47 12.04 27.65
C ASN A 115 12.91 12.16 28.17
N SER A 116 13.90 11.74 27.39
CA SER A 116 15.31 11.88 27.76
C SER A 116 16.23 11.87 26.55
N ARG A 117 17.38 12.54 26.71
CA ARG A 117 18.48 12.57 25.72
C ARG A 117 19.77 11.91 26.22
N GLY A 118 19.70 11.19 27.34
CA GLY A 118 20.83 10.39 27.86
C GLY A 118 21.26 9.29 26.87
N PRO A 119 22.51 8.80 26.95
CA PRO A 119 22.98 7.72 26.10
C PRO A 119 22.06 6.49 26.22
N THR A 120 21.88 5.76 25.11
CA THR A 120 21.05 4.54 24.99
C THR A 120 19.55 4.66 25.30
N TYR A 121 19.05 5.85 25.66
CA TYR A 121 17.63 6.10 25.87
C TYR A 121 16.91 6.57 24.60
N TYR A 122 15.84 5.86 24.27
CA TYR A 122 14.91 6.16 23.18
C TYR A 122 13.47 5.83 23.58
N ASP A 123 12.53 6.68 23.18
CA ASP A 123 11.08 6.45 23.25
C ASP A 123 10.62 5.66 22.01
N GLY A 124 9.44 5.05 22.07
CA GLY A 124 8.87 4.31 20.93
C GLY A 124 9.52 2.95 20.62
N ARG A 125 10.42 2.45 21.49
CA ARG A 125 10.99 1.09 21.36
C ARG A 125 9.96 -0.01 21.62
N TYR A 126 9.13 0.20 22.64
CA TYR A 126 8.06 -0.73 23.01
C TYR A 126 6.80 -0.43 22.23
N TRP A 127 6.17 -1.48 21.71
CA TRP A 127 4.87 -1.43 21.04
C TRP A 127 3.82 -2.06 21.93
N THR A 128 2.55 -1.93 21.55
CA THR A 128 1.46 -2.52 22.33
C THR A 128 1.37 -4.01 22.03
N MET A 129 1.37 -4.83 23.08
CA MET A 129 1.22 -6.29 22.95
C MET A 129 -0.20 -6.64 22.50
N TRP A 130 -0.30 -7.50 21.49
CA TRP A 130 -1.57 -8.10 21.07
C TRP A 130 -1.80 -9.39 21.85
N LYS A 131 -2.81 -9.38 22.74
CA LYS A 131 -3.12 -10.47 23.66
C LYS A 131 -1.88 -10.86 24.51
N LEU A 132 -1.40 -12.09 24.42
CA LEU A 132 -0.27 -12.63 25.18
C LEU A 132 0.67 -13.41 24.24
N PRO A 133 1.94 -13.63 24.62
CA PRO A 133 2.80 -14.57 23.91
C PRO A 133 2.13 -15.93 23.76
N MET A 134 2.26 -16.54 22.59
CA MET A 134 1.53 -17.74 22.20
C MET A 134 2.23 -18.99 22.74
N PHE A 135 2.22 -19.16 24.06
CA PHE A 135 2.85 -20.29 24.74
C PHE A 135 2.28 -21.62 24.23
N GLY A 136 3.18 -22.53 23.84
CA GLY A 136 2.78 -23.84 23.32
C GLY A 136 2.23 -23.82 21.89
N ALA A 137 2.41 -22.73 21.13
CA ALA A 137 2.08 -22.71 19.70
C ALA A 137 2.85 -23.79 18.94
N THR A 138 2.13 -24.61 18.19
CA THR A 138 2.70 -25.69 17.36
C THR A 138 2.51 -25.46 15.86
N ASP A 139 1.55 -24.63 15.47
CA ASP A 139 1.24 -24.30 14.08
C ASP A 139 1.40 -22.79 13.84
N ALA A 140 2.16 -22.43 12.80
CA ALA A 140 2.36 -21.04 12.39
C ALA A 140 1.05 -20.38 11.92
N ARG A 141 0.08 -21.15 11.44
CA ARG A 141 -1.21 -20.64 10.96
C ARG A 141 -2.03 -19.99 12.05
N ASP A 142 -1.93 -20.48 13.28
CA ASP A 142 -2.61 -19.90 14.44
C ASP A 142 -2.03 -18.53 14.76
N VAL A 143 -0.69 -18.39 14.71
CA VAL A 143 -0.01 -17.10 14.86
C VAL A 143 -0.41 -16.13 13.76
N MET A 144 -0.45 -16.59 12.52
CA MET A 144 -0.89 -15.77 11.38
C MET A 144 -2.38 -15.40 11.47
N ALA A 145 -3.21 -16.21 12.11
CA ALA A 145 -4.59 -15.85 12.40
C ALA A 145 -4.68 -14.68 13.38
N GLU A 146 -3.87 -14.68 14.43
CA GLU A 146 -3.79 -13.56 15.37
C GLU A 146 -3.28 -12.28 14.71
N VAL A 147 -2.33 -12.36 13.79
CA VAL A 147 -1.91 -11.21 12.97
C VAL A 147 -3.08 -10.67 12.14
N ARG A 148 -3.86 -11.54 11.50
CA ARG A 148 -5.05 -11.14 10.73
C ARG A 148 -6.11 -10.47 11.60
N GLU A 149 -6.34 -10.99 12.82
CA GLU A 149 -7.24 -10.35 13.78
C GLU A 149 -6.72 -8.99 14.23
N CYS A 150 -5.45 -8.90 14.63
CA CYS A 150 -4.82 -7.65 15.06
C CYS A 150 -4.94 -6.56 14.00
N LYS A 151 -4.65 -6.89 12.73
CA LYS A 151 -4.83 -5.97 11.59
C LYS A 151 -6.28 -5.53 11.38
N ARG A 152 -7.24 -6.43 11.61
CA ARG A 152 -8.67 -6.12 11.48
C ARG A 152 -9.13 -5.11 12.54
N TYR A 153 -8.67 -5.26 13.78
CA TYR A 153 -8.98 -4.34 14.86
C TYR A 153 -8.18 -3.03 14.79
N ASN A 154 -6.97 -3.08 14.24
CA ASN A 154 -6.04 -1.94 14.15
C ASN A 154 -5.60 -1.71 12.70
N PRO A 155 -6.50 -1.26 11.80
CA PRO A 155 -6.21 -1.18 10.36
C PRO A 155 -5.13 -0.15 10.00
N ASN A 156 -4.89 0.83 10.88
CA ASN A 156 -3.91 1.89 10.67
C ASN A 156 -2.61 1.68 11.48
N ALA A 157 -2.41 0.49 12.05
CA ALA A 157 -1.22 0.18 12.85
C ALA A 157 -0.17 -0.57 12.03
N PHE A 158 1.09 -0.35 12.39
CA PHE A 158 2.17 -1.28 12.12
C PHE A 158 1.97 -2.53 12.98
N VAL A 159 2.26 -3.71 12.43
CA VAL A 159 2.20 -4.96 13.17
C VAL A 159 3.50 -5.72 12.96
N ARG A 160 4.08 -6.24 14.04
CA ARG A 160 5.30 -7.06 14.03
C ARG A 160 5.08 -8.36 14.82
N ILE A 161 5.85 -9.38 14.46
CA ILE A 161 5.96 -10.62 15.23
C ILE A 161 7.32 -10.64 15.91
N LEU A 162 7.35 -11.01 17.18
CA LEU A 162 8.54 -11.23 17.99
C LEU A 162 8.66 -12.71 18.36
N GLY A 163 9.87 -13.20 18.60
CA GLY A 163 10.17 -14.54 19.10
C GLY A 163 11.04 -14.47 20.35
N PHE A 164 10.54 -15.01 21.46
CA PHE A 164 11.22 -15.00 22.76
C PHE A 164 11.84 -16.37 23.08
N ASP A 165 13.07 -16.36 23.60
CA ASP A 165 13.76 -17.53 24.16
C ASP A 165 13.68 -17.44 25.69
N ASN A 166 12.94 -18.36 26.31
CA ASN A 166 12.74 -18.40 27.75
C ASN A 166 13.98 -18.91 28.51
N ILE A 167 14.87 -19.66 27.85
CA ILE A 167 16.09 -20.18 28.46
C ILE A 167 17.12 -19.06 28.54
N LYS A 168 17.31 -18.30 27.46
CA LYS A 168 18.22 -17.15 27.42
C LYS A 168 17.64 -15.86 28.00
N GLN A 169 16.32 -15.82 28.19
CA GLN A 169 15.56 -14.66 28.69
C GLN A 169 15.71 -13.42 27.79
N VAL A 170 15.67 -13.62 26.48
CA VAL A 170 15.83 -12.54 25.50
C VAL A 170 14.85 -12.67 24.34
N GLN A 171 14.55 -11.54 23.71
CA GLN A 171 13.94 -11.50 22.39
C GLN A 171 15.01 -11.88 21.36
N CYS A 172 14.83 -13.03 20.70
CA CYS A 172 15.80 -13.58 19.74
C CYS A 172 15.49 -13.20 18.29
N MET A 173 14.23 -12.91 17.98
CA MET A 173 13.79 -12.64 16.62
C MET A 173 12.67 -11.60 16.61
N GLY A 174 12.61 -10.79 15.56
CA GLY A 174 11.53 -9.86 15.34
C GLY A 174 11.52 -9.34 13.91
N PHE A 175 10.34 -9.27 13.28
CA PHE A 175 10.18 -8.71 11.94
C PHE A 175 8.78 -8.13 11.74
N LEU A 176 8.68 -7.13 10.87
CA LEU A 176 7.42 -6.47 10.53
C LEU A 176 6.57 -7.37 9.63
N VAL A 177 5.25 -7.40 9.86
CA VAL A 177 4.27 -8.20 9.08
C VAL A 177 3.14 -7.37 8.47
N ALA A 178 2.95 -6.13 8.93
CA ALA A 178 2.00 -5.22 8.31
C ALA A 178 2.40 -3.75 8.48
N ARG A 179 2.04 -2.97 7.47
CA ARG A 179 2.09 -1.50 7.46
C ARG A 179 0.66 -0.95 7.37
N PRO A 180 0.41 0.29 7.82
CA PRO A 180 -0.85 0.98 7.58
C PRO A 180 -1.15 1.12 6.09
N SER A 181 -2.40 1.00 5.66
CA SER A 181 -2.79 1.13 4.25
C SER A 181 -2.51 2.52 3.64
N ASN A 182 -2.37 3.55 4.49
CA ASN A 182 -2.02 4.92 4.11
C ASN A 182 -0.55 5.27 4.39
N SER A 183 0.32 4.30 4.67
CA SER A 183 1.75 4.59 4.71
C SER A 183 2.20 4.87 3.27
N GLY A 184 2.51 6.12 2.93
CA GLY A 184 3.10 6.51 1.64
C GLY A 184 4.53 6.02 1.46
N PHE A 185 4.79 4.77 1.85
CA PHE A 185 6.06 4.04 1.82
C PHE A 185 5.83 2.64 1.25
#